data_AF-A0A537UAA4-F1
#
_entry.id   AF-A0A537UAA4-F1
#
_cell.length_a   1.000
_cell.length_b   1.000
_cell.length_c   1.000
_cell.angle_alpha   90.00
_cell.angle_beta   90.00
_cell.angle_gamma   90.00
#
_symmetry.space_group_name_H-M   'P 1'
#
loop_
_entity.id
_entity.type
_entity.pdbx_description
1 polymer ?
#
loop_
_entity_poly.entity_id
_entity_poly.type
_entity_poly.pdbx_seq_one_letter_code
_entity_poly.pdbx_strand_id
1 'polypeptide(L)'
;DEIRSQFAGDSRATGEAGMVGIRPEDFVISSEPIAGGIALDLTVEAIERVGAETFIYGTRQHEVQGVAANPGELPPGEVIVRIPGAIAPAIGERIRAIAPRQKLHLFSADGRKRIDL
;
A
#
# COMPACT_ATOMS: atom_id res chain seq x y z
N ASP A 1 13.09 1.70 5.98
CA ASP A 1 11.65 1.67 5.71
C ASP A 1 11.06 3.05 5.50
N GLU A 2 10.71 3.33 4.25
CA GLU A 2 9.95 4.50 3.82
C GLU A 2 8.62 4.65 4.59
N ILE A 3 7.91 3.54 4.80
CA ILE A 3 6.65 3.49 5.56
C ILE A 3 6.86 3.93 7.02
N ARG A 4 7.92 3.45 7.67
CA ARG A 4 8.23 3.80 9.06
C ARG A 4 8.59 5.28 9.21
N SER A 5 9.26 5.87 8.21
CA SER A 5 9.58 7.30 8.18
C SER A 5 8.30 8.17 8.11
N GLN A 6 7.34 7.78 7.28
CA GLN A 6 6.05 8.49 7.16
C GLN A 6 5.18 8.33 8.42
N PHE A 7 5.38 7.27 9.19
CA PHE A 7 4.70 7.01 10.46
C PHE A 7 5.43 7.52 11.72
N ALA A 8 6.67 8.02 11.61
CA ALA A 8 7.51 8.33 12.77
C ALA A 8 6.97 9.44 13.70
N GLY A 9 5.99 10.23 13.24
CA GLY A 9 5.28 11.25 14.03
C GLY A 9 3.92 10.81 14.55
N ASP A 10 3.50 9.58 14.30
CA ASP A 10 2.22 9.06 14.75
C ASP A 10 2.34 8.56 16.20
N SER A 11 1.65 9.24 17.14
CA SER A 11 1.58 8.86 18.56
C SER A 11 1.03 7.45 18.80
N ARG A 12 0.45 6.84 17.77
CA ARG A 12 -0.13 5.49 17.79
C ARG A 12 0.84 4.41 17.33
N ALA A 13 1.97 4.79 16.76
CA ALA A 13 3.15 3.96 16.71
C ALA A 13 3.79 3.91 18.12
N THR A 14 3.00 3.53 19.12
CA THR A 14 3.56 2.99 20.37
C THR A 14 4.38 1.76 19.97
N GLY A 15 5.47 1.46 20.70
CA GLY A 15 6.45 0.43 20.31
C GLY A 15 5.91 -1.00 20.06
N GLU A 16 4.60 -1.21 20.17
CA GLU A 16 3.88 -2.44 19.84
C GLU A 16 3.42 -2.52 18.38
N ALA A 17 3.20 -1.38 17.69
CA ALA A 17 2.76 -1.35 16.30
C ALA A 17 3.92 -1.69 15.36
N GLY A 18 3.84 -2.85 14.70
CA GLY A 18 4.89 -3.35 13.80
C GLY A 18 4.45 -3.53 12.36
N MET A 19 3.14 -3.47 12.08
CA MET A 19 2.60 -3.59 10.72
C MET A 19 1.46 -2.60 10.47
N VAL A 20 1.39 -2.11 9.24
CA VAL A 20 0.28 -1.28 8.74
C VAL A 20 -0.43 -2.03 7.61
N GLY A 21 -1.73 -2.23 7.78
CA GLY A 21 -2.61 -2.73 6.73
C GLY A 21 -3.36 -1.58 6.08
N ILE A 22 -3.40 -1.59 4.75
CA ILE A 22 -4.16 -0.65 3.93
C ILE A 22 -4.97 -1.50 2.95
N ARG A 23 -6.26 -1.21 2.81
CA ARG A 23 -7.09 -1.92 1.84
C ARG A 23 -6.77 -1.45 0.42
N PRO A 24 -6.77 -2.34 -0.60
CA PRO A 24 -6.52 -1.94 -1.99
C PRO A 24 -7.42 -0.80 -2.48
N GLU A 25 -8.68 -0.77 -2.04
CA GLU A 25 -9.69 0.24 -2.38
C GLU A 25 -9.55 1.58 -1.66
N ASP A 26 -8.76 1.64 -0.59
CA ASP A 26 -8.53 2.86 0.16
C ASP A 26 -7.36 3.69 -0.42
N PHE A 27 -6.67 3.14 -1.42
CA PHE A 27 -5.67 3.87 -2.18
C PHE A 27 -6.32 4.76 -3.24
N VAL A 28 -5.81 5.99 -3.34
CA VAL A 28 -6.12 6.93 -4.41
C VAL A 28 -4.83 7.21 -5.17
N ILE A 29 -4.88 7.21 -6.50
CA ILE A 29 -3.74 7.62 -7.32
C ILE A 29 -3.74 9.15 -7.41
N SER A 30 -2.76 9.80 -6.79
CA SER A 30 -2.65 11.25 -6.78
C SER A 30 -1.21 11.70 -6.53
N SER A 31 -0.82 12.81 -7.14
CA SER A 31 0.45 13.49 -6.88
C SER A 31 0.37 14.47 -5.70
N GLU A 32 -0.82 14.69 -5.14
CA GLU A 32 -1.03 15.64 -4.04
C GLU A 32 -0.41 15.12 -2.72
N PRO A 33 0.19 16.01 -1.92
CA PRO A 33 0.70 15.64 -0.61
C PRO A 33 -0.45 15.33 0.35
N ILE A 34 -0.32 14.23 1.11
CA ILE A 34 -1.30 13.82 2.11
C ILE A 34 -0.78 14.06 3.53
N ALA A 35 -1.54 14.80 4.34
CA ALA A 35 -1.16 15.08 5.72
C ALA A 35 -1.50 13.90 6.63
N GLY A 36 -0.47 13.27 7.21
CA GLY A 36 -0.61 12.20 8.20
C GLY A 36 -1.12 10.86 7.64
N GLY A 37 -1.22 10.72 6.32
CA GLY A 37 -1.47 9.48 5.61
C GLY A 37 -0.18 8.81 5.13
N ILE A 38 -0.33 7.80 4.28
CA ILE A 38 0.78 7.17 3.55
C ILE A 38 0.74 7.58 2.08
N ALA A 39 1.91 7.81 1.50
CA ALA A 39 2.13 7.89 0.06
C ALA A 39 3.18 6.85 -0.35
N LEU A 40 2.84 6.00 -1.31
CA LEU A 40 3.73 4.98 -1.86
C LEU A 40 4.00 5.28 -3.33
N ASP A 41 5.26 5.44 -3.68
CA ASP A 41 5.68 5.50 -5.08
C ASP A 41 5.84 4.06 -5.61
N LEU A 42 4.99 3.70 -6.58
CA LEU A 42 4.88 2.36 -7.15
C LEU A 42 5.22 2.37 -8.64
N THR A 43 5.92 1.33 -9.09
CA THR A 43 6.04 1.04 -10.53
C THR A 43 4.97 0.01 -10.89
N VAL A 44 4.13 0.30 -11.88
CA VAL A 44 3.07 -0.61 -12.30
C VAL A 44 3.67 -1.81 -13.03
N GLU A 45 3.45 -3.00 -12.49
CA GLU A 45 3.94 -4.27 -13.07
C GLU A 45 2.84 -4.96 -13.88
N ALA A 46 1.60 -4.95 -13.36
CA ALA A 46 0.48 -5.61 -14.01
C ALA A 46 -0.83 -4.88 -13.74
N ILE A 47 -1.81 -5.14 -14.62
CA ILE A 47 -3.13 -4.54 -14.57
C ILE A 47 -4.15 -5.62 -14.87
N GLU A 48 -5.07 -5.85 -13.94
CA GLU A 48 -6.19 -6.76 -14.09
C GLU A 48 -7.50 -5.96 -14.15
N ARG A 49 -8.26 -6.15 -15.24
CA ARG A 49 -9.55 -5.49 -15.43
C ARG A 49 -10.67 -6.47 -15.09
N VAL A 50 -11.43 -6.18 -14.04
CA VAL A 50 -12.51 -7.03 -13.53
C VAL A 50 -13.82 -6.24 -13.54
N GLY A 51 -14.56 -6.35 -14.65
CA GLY A 51 -15.84 -5.66 -14.81
C GLY A 51 -15.70 -4.13 -14.76
N ALA A 52 -16.28 -3.51 -13.74
CA ALA A 52 -16.23 -2.05 -13.53
C ALA A 52 -15.00 -1.59 -12.74
N GLU A 53 -14.14 -2.51 -12.33
CA GLU A 53 -12.97 -2.24 -11.48
C GLU A 53 -11.68 -2.64 -12.17
N THR A 54 -10.61 -1.95 -11.83
CA THR A 54 -9.25 -2.29 -12.26
C THR A 54 -8.35 -2.43 -11.04
N PHE A 55 -7.65 -3.56 -10.99
CA PHE A 55 -6.60 -3.84 -10.01
C PHE A 55 -5.25 -3.55 -10.64
N ILE A 56 -4.44 -2.78 -9.95
CA ILE A 56 -3.10 -2.38 -10.35
C ILE A 56 -2.14 -3.04 -9.38
N TYR A 57 -1.24 -3.86 -9.90
CA TYR A 57 -0.16 -4.48 -9.17
C TYR A 57 1.07 -3.60 -9.35
N GLY A 58 1.61 -3.07 -8.26
CA GLY A 58 2.76 -2.20 -8.30
C GLY A 58 3.83 -2.60 -7.28
N THR A 59 5.08 -2.34 -7.62
CA THR A 59 6.23 -2.65 -6.75
C THR A 59 6.89 -1.36 -6.25
N ARG A 60 7.33 -1.37 -4.99
CA ARG A 60 8.10 -0.29 -4.38
C ARG A 60 9.58 -0.43 -4.75
N GLN A 61 10.24 0.67 -5.15
CA GLN A 61 11.63 0.65 -5.65
C GLN A 61 12.68 0.14 -4.64
N HIS A 62 12.38 0.16 -3.35
CA HIS A 62 13.33 -0.22 -2.30
C HIS A 62 13.22 -1.68 -1.82
N GLU A 63 12.29 -2.48 -2.35
CA GLU A 63 12.17 -3.89 -1.99
C GLU A 63 12.65 -4.79 -3.13
N VAL A 64 13.52 -5.75 -2.79
CA VAL A 64 14.07 -6.72 -3.74
C VAL A 64 12.92 -7.54 -4.29
N GLN A 65 12.77 -7.55 -5.62
CA GLN A 65 11.86 -8.45 -6.32
C GLN A 65 12.09 -9.89 -5.83
N GLY A 66 11.19 -10.36 -4.97
CA GLY A 66 11.25 -11.67 -4.34
C GLY A 66 10.02 -12.47 -4.68
N VAL A 67 10.16 -13.78 -4.83
CA VAL A 67 8.98 -14.65 -4.91
C VAL A 67 8.34 -14.69 -3.52
N ALA A 68 7.00 -14.64 -3.47
CA ALA A 68 6.27 -14.83 -2.22
C ALA A 68 6.76 -16.10 -1.51
N ALA A 69 7.04 -16.00 -0.21
CA ALA A 69 7.54 -17.15 0.55
C ALA A 69 6.49 -18.27 0.66
N ASN A 70 5.21 -17.90 0.62
CA ASN A 70 4.08 -18.84 0.70
C ASN A 70 3.07 -18.62 -0.45
N PRO A 71 2.38 -19.68 -0.91
CA PRO A 71 1.29 -19.53 -1.89
C PRO A 71 0.17 -18.62 -1.37
N GLY A 72 -0.24 -17.63 -2.18
CA GLY A 72 -1.29 -16.67 -1.84
C GLY A 72 -0.81 -15.42 -1.10
N GLU A 73 0.48 -15.36 -0.73
CA GLU A 73 1.11 -14.11 -0.30
C GLU A 73 1.63 -13.34 -1.51
N LEU A 74 1.71 -12.01 -1.37
CA LEU A 74 2.35 -11.17 -2.36
C LEU A 74 3.87 -11.17 -2.13
N PRO A 75 4.68 -11.17 -3.19
CA PRO A 75 6.07 -10.73 -3.17
C PRO A 75 6.35 -9.60 -2.18
N PRO A 76 7.48 -9.64 -1.44
CA PRO A 76 7.94 -8.48 -0.68
C PRO A 76 8.02 -7.27 -1.62
N GLY A 77 7.27 -6.22 -1.30
CA GLY A 77 7.33 -4.95 -2.03
C GLY A 77 6.11 -4.68 -2.88
N GLU A 78 5.33 -5.72 -3.17
CA GLU A 78 4.15 -5.61 -4.01
C GLU A 78 2.97 -5.01 -3.23
N VAL A 79 2.26 -4.12 -3.91
CA VAL A 79 1.10 -3.39 -3.43
C VAL A 79 0.03 -3.47 -4.50
N ILE A 80 -1.19 -3.82 -4.08
CA ILE A 80 -2.36 -3.84 -4.95
C ILE A 80 -3.18 -2.57 -4.70
N VAL A 81 -3.51 -1.86 -5.77
CA VAL A 81 -4.38 -0.68 -5.76
C VAL A 81 -5.62 -1.01 -6.58
N ARG A 82 -6.81 -0.76 -6.03
CA ARG A 82 -8.09 -0.96 -6.72
C ARG A 82 -8.71 0.39 -7.08
N ILE A 83 -8.92 0.63 -8.37
CA ILE A 83 -9.56 1.85 -8.87
C ILE A 83 -10.85 1.54 -9.64
N PRO A 84 -11.84 2.45 -9.60
CA PRO A 84 -13.00 2.35 -10.46
C PRO A 84 -12.64 2.67 -11.91
N GLY A 85 -13.25 1.96 -12.85
CA GLY A 85 -13.22 2.27 -14.28
C GLY A 85 -12.11 1.59 -15.09
N ALA A 86 -12.09 1.90 -16.39
CA ALA A 86 -11.23 1.27 -17.40
C ALA A 86 -9.89 2.00 -17.65
N ILE A 87 -9.79 3.26 -17.18
CA ILE A 87 -8.58 4.08 -17.35
C ILE A 87 -7.62 3.72 -16.22
N ALA A 88 -6.68 2.84 -16.56
CA ALA A 88 -5.56 2.50 -15.71
C ALA A 88 -4.28 3.11 -16.28
N PRO A 89 -3.29 3.42 -15.43
CA PRO A 89 -1.93 3.75 -15.87
C PRO A 89 -1.35 2.68 -16.80
N ALA A 90 -0.27 2.99 -17.51
CA ALA A 90 0.42 1.98 -18.33
C ALA A 90 1.29 1.06 -17.45
N ILE A 91 1.52 -0.17 -17.91
CA ILE A 91 2.54 -1.04 -17.32
C ILE A 91 3.92 -0.38 -17.51
N GLY A 92 4.74 -0.37 -16.47
CA GLY A 92 6.01 0.34 -16.37
C GLY A 92 5.88 1.82 -15.97
N GLU A 93 4.67 2.35 -15.86
CA GLU A 93 4.43 3.72 -15.39
C GLU A 93 4.68 3.82 -13.88
N ARG A 94 5.20 4.96 -13.45
CA ARG A 94 5.35 5.27 -12.02
C ARG A 94 4.13 6.03 -11.54
N ILE A 95 3.46 5.48 -10.54
CA ILE A 95 2.29 6.08 -9.90
C ILE A 95 2.57 6.35 -8.43
N ARG A 96 1.80 7.29 -7.88
CA ARG A 96 1.79 7.55 -6.44
C ARG A 96 0.45 7.16 -5.87
N ALA A 97 0.45 6.12 -5.03
CA ALA A 97 -0.73 5.62 -4.33
C ALA A 97 -0.77 6.22 -2.92
N ILE A 98 -1.79 7.02 -2.62
CA ILE A 98 -1.97 7.67 -1.33
C ILE A 98 -3.11 7.03 -0.55
N ALA A 99 -2.94 6.88 0.76
CA ALA A 99 -3.97 6.36 1.67
C ALA A 99 -4.10 7.30 2.88
N PRO A 100 -5.30 7.85 3.15
CA PRO A 100 -5.51 8.75 4.27
C PRO A 100 -5.42 8.02 5.60
N ARG A 101 -5.00 8.76 6.63
CA ARG A 101 -4.78 8.25 7.99
C ARG A 101 -5.92 7.39 8.53
N GLN A 102 -7.16 7.77 8.25
CA GLN A 102 -8.38 7.13 8.76
C GLN A 102 -8.61 5.74 8.17
N LYS A 103 -7.92 5.39 7.08
CA LYS A 103 -7.99 4.10 6.39
C LYS A 103 -6.80 3.19 6.70
N LEU A 104 -5.88 3.66 7.55
CA LEU A 104 -4.73 2.88 7.99
C LEU A 104 -5.15 2.01 9.18
N HIS A 105 -4.82 0.72 9.09
CA HIS A 105 -5.04 -0.24 10.16
C HIS A 105 -3.70 -0.62 10.78
N LEU A 106 -3.50 -0.34 12.07
CA LEU A 106 -2.29 -0.74 12.77
C LEU A 106 -2.45 -2.12 13.37
N PHE A 107 -1.39 -2.92 13.28
CA PHE A 107 -1.30 -4.24 13.87
C PHE A 107 -0.05 -4.37 14.72
N SER A 108 -0.11 -5.27 15.70
CA SER A 108 1.06 -5.72 16.44
C SER A 108 2.13 -6.27 15.50
N ALA A 109 3.39 -6.27 15.93
CA ALA A 109 4.49 -6.83 15.14
C ALA A 109 4.30 -8.31 14.74
N ASP A 110 3.47 -9.06 15.47
CA ASP A 110 3.11 -10.44 15.12
C ASP A 110 1.82 -10.56 14.27
N GLY A 111 1.16 -9.44 13.96
CA GLY A 111 -0.03 -9.36 13.09
C GLY A 111 -1.31 -9.90 13.69
N ARG A 112 -1.28 -10.41 14.92
CA ARG A 112 -2.42 -11.10 15.53
C ARG A 112 -3.42 -10.16 16.17
N LYS A 113 -3.01 -8.93 16.48
CA LYS A 113 -3.86 -7.94 17.13
C LYS A 113 -3.92 -6.68 16.30
N ARG A 114 -5.13 -6.25 16.00
CA ARG A 114 -5.39 -4.89 15.55
C ARG A 114 -5.22 -3.96 16.75
N ILE A 115 -4.48 -2.87 16.56
CA ILE A 115 -4.31 -1.82 17.54
C ILE A 115 -5.35 -0.76 17.22
N ASP A 116 -6.37 -0.68 18.08
CA ASP A 116 -7.37 0.38 17.99
C ASP A 116 -6.82 1.70 18.57
N LEU A 117 -7.31 2.80 18.01
CA LEU A 117 -6.67 4.11 17.97
C LEU A 117 -7.48 5.24 18.57
#